data_AF-A0A117I9K4-F1
#
_entry.id   AF-A0A117I9K4-F1
#
_cell.length_a   1.000
_cell.length_b   1.000
_cell.length_c   1.000
_cell.angle_alpha   90.00
_cell.angle_beta   90.00
_cell.angle_gamma   90.00
#
_symmetry.space_group_name_H-M   'P 1'
#
loop_
_entity.id
_entity.type
_entity.pdbx_description
1 polymer ?
#
loop_
_entity_poly.entity_id
_entity_poly.type
_entity_poly.pdbx_seq_one_letter_code
_entity_poly.pdbx_strand_id
1 'polypeptide(L)'
;MATLAQARRFIAEHGVWLNAIGDTTGGWTAVAREYTTFKHSNVYFTITVVDPDGGLWQYLVGESTYDGVEVSGDPYPVTAVTQTKNVVTFTPRLVPRTQEST
;
A
#
# COMPACT_ATOMS: atom_id res chain seq x y z
N MET A 1 -14.70 -14.45 4.61
CA MET A 1 -13.36 -13.95 4.94
C MET A 1 -12.56 -15.17 5.36
N ALA A 2 -11.35 -15.29 4.83
CA ALA A 2 -10.41 -16.36 5.17
C ALA A 2 -10.14 -16.38 6.69
N THR A 3 -9.71 -17.52 7.22
CA THR A 3 -9.17 -17.59 8.58
C THR A 3 -7.71 -17.13 8.59
N LEU A 4 -7.18 -16.76 9.77
CA LEU A 4 -5.77 -16.39 9.91
C LEU A 4 -4.82 -17.50 9.41
N ALA A 5 -5.14 -18.77 9.67
CA ALA A 5 -4.34 -19.89 9.21
C ALA A 5 -4.33 -20.03 7.68
N GLN A 6 -5.48 -19.82 7.04
CA GLN A 6 -5.58 -19.81 5.57
C GLN A 6 -4.83 -18.63 4.97
N ALA A 7 -5.00 -17.43 5.53
CA ALA A 7 -4.31 -16.23 5.08
C ALA A 7 -2.79 -16.37 5.21
N ARG A 8 -2.29 -16.84 6.37
CA ARG A 8 -0.87 -17.09 6.61
C ARG A 8 -0.29 -18.06 5.59
N ARG A 9 -0.96 -19.20 5.38
CA ARG A 9 -0.49 -20.21 4.41
C ARG A 9 -0.45 -19.63 3.00
N PHE A 10 -1.53 -19.00 2.57
CA PHE A 10 -1.64 -18.45 1.22
C PHE A 10 -0.59 -17.35 0.98
N ILE A 11 -0.44 -16.40 1.90
CA ILE A 11 0.50 -15.29 1.76
C ILE A 11 1.96 -15.78 1.83
N ALA A 12 2.27 -16.80 2.61
CA ALA A 12 3.59 -17.42 2.60
C ALA A 12 3.92 -18.07 1.24
N GLU A 13 2.94 -18.70 0.59
CA GLU A 13 3.10 -19.37 -0.70
C GLU A 13 3.07 -18.38 -1.87
N HIS A 14 2.26 -17.32 -1.78
CA HIS A 14 1.89 -16.48 -2.93
C HIS A 14 2.13 -14.97 -2.76
N GLY A 15 2.46 -14.48 -1.57
CA GLY A 15 2.46 -13.05 -1.24
C GLY A 15 3.45 -12.20 -2.04
N VAL A 16 4.51 -12.81 -2.58
CA VAL A 16 5.48 -12.13 -3.46
C VAL A 16 4.92 -11.78 -4.84
N TRP A 17 3.87 -12.48 -5.30
CA TRP A 17 3.22 -12.22 -6.59
C TRP A 17 2.11 -11.17 -6.50
N LEU A 18 1.80 -10.69 -5.30
CA LEU A 18 0.79 -9.67 -5.03
C LEU A 18 1.47 -8.33 -4.69
N ASN A 19 2.52 -7.96 -5.44
CA ASN A 19 3.38 -6.83 -5.08
C ASN A 19 2.83 -5.48 -5.55
N ALA A 20 2.17 -5.44 -6.71
CA ALA A 20 1.58 -4.23 -7.26
C ALA A 20 0.07 -4.20 -7.09
N ILE A 21 -0.50 -3.00 -6.99
CA ILE A 21 -1.95 -2.82 -6.90
C ILE A 21 -2.60 -3.37 -8.19
N GLY A 22 -3.60 -4.24 -8.01
CA GLY A 22 -4.29 -4.95 -9.08
C GLY A 22 -3.75 -6.36 -9.35
N ASP A 23 -2.56 -6.70 -8.85
CA ASP A 23 -2.04 -8.07 -8.96
C ASP A 23 -3.03 -9.05 -8.32
N THR A 24 -3.28 -10.16 -9.00
CA THR A 24 -4.26 -11.15 -8.58
C THR A 24 -3.70 -12.56 -8.71
N THR A 25 -3.87 -13.37 -7.67
CA THR A 25 -3.48 -14.79 -7.69
C THR A 25 -4.38 -15.58 -6.73
N GLY A 26 -4.80 -16.78 -7.10
CA GLY A 26 -5.69 -17.61 -6.26
C GLY A 26 -6.99 -16.94 -5.80
N GLY A 27 -7.48 -15.94 -6.53
CA GLY A 27 -8.66 -15.13 -6.15
C GLY A 27 -8.38 -14.03 -5.13
N TRP A 28 -7.15 -13.86 -4.68
CA TRP A 28 -6.71 -12.74 -3.85
C TRP A 28 -6.18 -11.61 -4.73
N THR A 29 -6.48 -10.37 -4.35
CA THR A 29 -6.08 -9.18 -5.13
C THR A 29 -5.41 -8.15 -4.24
N ALA A 30 -4.25 -7.64 -4.67
CA ALA A 30 -3.58 -6.52 -4.01
C ALA A 30 -4.33 -5.20 -4.27
N VAL A 31 -4.71 -4.50 -3.20
CA VAL A 31 -5.54 -3.28 -3.27
C VAL A 31 -4.86 -2.04 -2.70
N ALA A 32 -3.82 -2.22 -1.88
CA ALA A 32 -2.98 -1.12 -1.42
C ALA A 32 -1.54 -1.57 -1.24
N ARG A 33 -0.62 -0.63 -1.46
CA ARG A 33 0.81 -0.79 -1.24
C ARG A 33 1.36 0.50 -0.65
N GLU A 34 1.92 0.43 0.54
CA GLU A 34 2.37 1.61 1.29
C GLU A 34 3.83 1.44 1.70
N TYR A 35 4.65 2.44 1.42
CA TYR A 35 6.03 2.45 1.90
C TYR A 35 6.05 2.54 3.42
N THR A 36 6.88 1.70 4.05
CA THR A 36 7.04 1.67 5.50
C THR A 36 8.40 2.24 5.89
N THR A 37 9.50 1.60 5.48
CA THR A 37 10.85 1.96 5.92
C THR A 37 11.91 1.47 4.96
N PHE A 38 13.14 1.96 5.15
CA PHE A 38 14.33 1.49 4.46
C PHE A 38 15.38 1.07 5.49
N LYS A 39 15.90 -0.15 5.38
CA LYS A 39 16.90 -0.68 6.31
C LYS A 39 17.87 -1.61 5.59
N HIS A 40 19.17 -1.37 5.76
CA HIS A 40 20.26 -2.20 5.21
C HIS A 40 20.07 -2.58 3.73
N SER A 41 19.78 -1.59 2.88
CA SER A 41 19.52 -1.79 1.44
C SER A 41 18.19 -2.44 1.06
N ASN A 42 17.33 -2.74 2.03
CA ASN A 42 15.99 -3.26 1.79
C ASN A 42 14.95 -2.14 1.97
N VAL A 43 14.04 -2.03 1.01
CA VAL A 43 12.85 -1.19 1.09
C VAL A 43 11.70 -2.07 1.57
N TYR A 44 10.98 -1.65 2.60
CA TYR A 44 9.86 -2.37 3.14
C TYR A 44 8.55 -1.70 2.78
N PHE A 45 7.60 -2.49 2.32
CA PHE A 45 6.25 -2.08 1.95
C PHE A 45 5.23 -2.90 2.69
N THR A 46 4.18 -2.25 3.16
CA THR A 46 2.99 -2.91 3.63
C THR A 46 2.06 -3.12 2.45
N ILE A 47 1.61 -4.35 2.23
CA ILE A 47 0.67 -4.71 1.18
C ILE A 47 -0.65 -5.11 1.82
N THR A 48 -1.74 -4.54 1.31
CA THR A 48 -3.10 -4.94 1.67
C THR A 48 -3.72 -5.70 0.50
N VAL A 49 -4.27 -6.88 0.77
CA VAL A 49 -4.94 -7.75 -0.19
C VAL A 49 -6.38 -8.02 0.23
N VAL A 50 -7.25 -8.23 -0.75
CA VAL A 50 -8.61 -8.72 -0.57
C VAL A 50 -8.62 -10.22 -0.83
N ASP A 51 -9.20 -10.99 0.08
CA ASP A 51 -9.44 -12.44 -0.08
C ASP A 51 -10.69 -12.72 -0.95
N PRO A 52 -10.89 -13.95 -1.44
CA PRO A 52 -12.02 -14.29 -2.31
C PRO A 52 -13.42 -14.02 -1.71
N ASP A 53 -13.51 -13.92 -0.38
CA ASP A 53 -14.76 -13.62 0.32
C ASP A 53 -14.91 -12.12 0.66
N GLY A 54 -14.00 -11.26 0.19
CA GLY A 54 -14.01 -9.82 0.42
C GLY A 54 -13.33 -9.36 1.71
N GLY A 55 -12.65 -10.25 2.45
CA GLY A 55 -11.90 -9.90 3.65
C GLY A 55 -10.57 -9.22 3.33
N LEU A 56 -10.17 -8.21 4.12
CA LEU A 56 -8.91 -7.50 3.92
C LEU A 56 -7.82 -8.02 4.85
N TRP A 57 -6.65 -8.26 4.29
CA TRP A 57 -5.46 -8.74 4.98
C TRP A 57 -4.27 -7.86 4.66
N GLN A 58 -3.45 -7.59 5.67
CA GLN A 58 -2.26 -6.77 5.53
C GLN A 58 -1.03 -7.56 5.95
N TYR A 59 0.06 -7.45 5.19
CA TYR A 59 1.35 -8.08 5.46
C TYR A 59 2.51 -7.22 4.98
N LEU A 60 3.72 -7.54 5.43
CA LEU A 60 4.93 -6.81 5.12
C LEU A 60 5.72 -7.53 4.02
N VAL A 61 6.23 -6.77 3.07
CA VAL A 61 7.12 -7.24 2.00
C VAL A 61 8.42 -6.45 2.05
N GLY A 62 9.55 -7.13 1.95
CA GLY A 62 10.87 -6.54 1.77
C GLY A 62 11.30 -6.66 0.30
N GLU A 63 11.87 -5.58 -0.24
CA GLU A 63 12.43 -5.52 -1.58
C GLU A 63 13.91 -5.13 -1.48
N SER A 64 14.79 -6.05 -1.87
CA SER A 64 16.24 -5.89 -1.95
C SER A 64 16.66 -5.82 -3.42
N THR A 65 17.53 -4.88 -3.75
CA THR A 65 18.13 -4.82 -5.10
C THR A 65 19.00 -6.04 -5.40
N TYR A 66 19.47 -6.76 -4.37
CA TYR A 66 20.36 -7.91 -4.50
C TYR A 66 19.62 -9.25 -4.34
N ASP A 67 18.66 -9.30 -3.42
CA ASP A 67 18.01 -10.55 -3.00
C ASP A 67 16.59 -10.72 -3.55
N GLY A 68 16.04 -9.68 -4.20
CA GLY A 68 14.69 -9.69 -4.76
C GLY A 68 13.61 -9.34 -3.74
N VAL A 69 12.41 -9.91 -3.93
CA VAL A 69 11.22 -9.61 -3.13
C VAL A 69 10.90 -10.77 -2.20
N GLU A 70 10.66 -10.48 -0.92
CA GLU A 70 10.30 -11.48 0.09
C GLU A 70 9.14 -11.02 0.98
N VAL A 71 8.34 -11.96 1.46
CA VAL A 71 7.34 -11.69 2.50
C VAL A 71 8.05 -11.67 3.85
N SER A 72 8.01 -10.52 4.52
CA SER A 72 8.70 -10.24 5.78
C SER A 72 7.71 -10.08 6.93
N GLY A 73 6.81 -11.03 7.15
CA GLY A 73 5.93 -11.02 8.33
C GLY A 73 4.64 -11.80 8.17
N ASP A 74 3.99 -12.08 9.30
CA ASP A 74 2.68 -12.72 9.31
C ASP A 74 1.57 -11.74 8.93
N PRO A 75 0.56 -12.19 8.17
CA PRO A 75 -0.57 -11.34 7.84
C PRO A 75 -1.52 -11.16 9.02
N TYR A 76 -2.20 -10.01 9.05
CA TYR A 76 -3.27 -9.73 10.00
C TYR A 76 -4.50 -9.13 9.30
N PRO A 77 -5.72 -9.35 9.82
CA PRO A 77 -6.92 -8.81 9.24
C PRO A 77 -6.98 -7.29 9.48
N VAL A 78 -7.46 -6.55 8.48
CA VAL A 78 -7.65 -5.09 8.57
C VAL A 78 -9.04 -4.71 8.09
N THR A 79 -9.47 -3.50 8.41
CA THR A 79 -10.72 -2.92 7.90
C THR A 79 -10.41 -1.77 6.97
N ALA A 80 -11.26 -1.58 5.95
CA ALA A 80 -11.14 -0.43 5.07
C ALA A 80 -11.41 0.86 5.87
N VAL A 81 -10.46 1.78 5.87
CA VAL A 81 -10.67 3.14 6.38
C VAL A 81 -10.97 4.03 5.19
N THR A 82 -12.19 4.56 5.14
CA THR A 82 -12.56 5.56 4.13
C THR A 82 -11.99 6.91 4.57
N GLN A 83 -11.02 7.45 3.82
CA GLN A 83 -10.51 8.80 4.05
C GLN A 83 -10.95 9.73 2.92
N THR A 84 -11.81 10.70 3.25
CA THR A 84 -12.19 11.77 2.32
C THR A 84 -11.12 12.87 2.36
N LYS A 85 -10.38 13.05 1.26
CA LYS A 85 -9.45 14.19 1.10
C LYS A 85 -10.14 15.32 0.34
N ASN A 86 -10.27 16.49 0.99
CA ASN A 86 -10.68 17.71 0.32
C ASN A 86 -9.46 18.36 -0.34
N VAL A 87 -9.42 18.39 -1.67
CA VAL A 87 -8.38 19.09 -2.42
C VAL A 87 -8.82 20.54 -2.62
N VAL A 88 -8.11 21.48 -2.01
CA VAL A 88 -8.31 22.92 -2.25
C VAL A 88 -7.30 23.37 -3.30
N THR A 89 -7.76 23.68 -4.51
CA THR A 89 -6.94 24.25 -5.56
C THR A 89 -6.82 25.77 -5.36
N PHE A 90 -5.64 26.24 -4.94
CA PHE A 90 -5.36 27.67 -4.89
C PHE A 90 -4.98 28.18 -6.28
N THR A 91 -5.74 29.14 -6.82
CA THR A 91 -5.36 29.86 -8.04
C THR A 91 -4.85 31.25 -7.65
N PRO A 92 -3.53 31.52 -7.71
CA PRO A 92 -3.01 32.85 -7.41
C PRO A 92 -3.53 33.88 -8.43
N ARG A 93 -3.97 35.04 -7.94
CA ARG A 93 -4.22 36.21 -8.79
C ARG A 93 -3.03 37.16 -8.73
N LEU A 94 -2.58 37.65 -9.88
CA LEU A 94 -1.61 38.74 -9.94
C LEU A 94 -2.32 40.05 -9.56
N VAL A 95 -1.81 40.75 -8.55
CA VAL A 95 -2.30 42.07 -8.15
C VAL A 95 -1.30 43.11 -8.67
N PRO A 96 -1.73 44.12 -9.44
CA PRO A 96 -0.85 45.21 -9.86
C PRO A 96 -0.26 45.92 -8.65
N ARG A 97 1.05 46.19 -8.68
CA ARG A 97 1.71 46.99 -7.65
C ARG A 97 1.26 48.44 -7.79
N THR A 98 0.58 48.98 -6.79
CA THR A 98 0.24 50.41 -6.73
C THR A 98 1.56 51.20 -6.74
N GLN A 99 1.81 52.01 -7.78
CA GLN A 99 2.87 53.00 -7.71
C GLN A 99 2.39 54.09 -6.74
N GLU A 100 3.04 54.22 -5.59
CA GLU A 100 2.89 55.40 -4.75
C GLU A 100 3.48 56.58 -5.53
N SER A 101 2.62 57.44 -6.06
CA SER A 101 3.00 58.71 -6.67
C SER A 101 3.57 59.62 -5.58
N THR A 102 4.87 59.91 -5.68
CA THR A 102 5.58 60.91 -4.86
C THR A 102 5.35 62.31 -5.42
#